data_AF-A0A8W8MDK7-F1
#
_entry.id   AF-A0A8W8MDK7-F1
#
_cell.length_a   1.000
_cell.length_b   1.000
_cell.length_c   1.000
_cell.angle_alpha   90.00
_cell.angle_beta   90.00
_cell.angle_gamma   90.00
#
_symmetry.space_group_name_H-M   'P 1'
#
loop_
_entity.id
_entity.type
_entity.pdbx_description
1 polymer ?
#
loop_
_entity_poly.entity_id
_entity_poly.type
_entity_poly.pdbx_seq_one_letter_code
_entity_poly.pdbx_strand_id
1 'polypeptide(L)'
;MTGLYAVLGLVAFIMIDTSSARSKYRIVEYNSKVTSWEEARDACRRSEGWDLAKIENRQENEALKYLLATECNNGGDGWFIGGKSENGVWKWADNSDMLFNNFPPVRTSINEARPTSTVINYAVIFKGDYQWGYVAPRPTPRMGYVCENMTC
;
A
#
# COMPACT_ATOMS: atom_id res chain seq x y z
N MET A 1 -11.53 37.73 8.98
CA MET A 1 -12.22 37.08 7.85
C MET A 1 -11.34 36.08 7.08
N THR A 2 -10.11 35.77 7.51
CA THR A 2 -9.17 34.89 6.80
C THR A 2 -9.33 33.40 7.11
N GLY A 3 -9.87 33.04 8.28
CA GLY A 3 -9.98 31.64 8.72
C GLY A 3 -10.99 30.81 7.93
N LEU A 4 -12.13 31.39 7.50
CA LEU A 4 -13.17 30.64 6.80
C LEU A 4 -12.73 30.23 5.38
N TYR A 5 -12.02 31.11 4.67
CA TYR A 5 -11.49 30.80 3.32
C TYR A 5 -10.37 29.76 3.37
N ALA A 6 -9.52 29.79 4.39
CA ALA A 6 -8.48 28.78 4.58
C ALA A 6 -9.10 27.40 4.88
N VAL A 7 -10.13 27.35 5.72
CA VAL A 7 -10.85 26.09 6.05
C VAL A 7 -11.62 25.55 4.85
N LEU A 8 -12.36 26.40 4.13
CA LEU A 8 -13.07 26.00 2.91
C LEU A 8 -12.10 25.52 1.82
N GLY A 9 -10.96 26.19 1.67
CA GLY A 9 -9.89 25.79 0.74
C GLY A 9 -9.29 24.43 1.10
N LEU A 10 -8.98 24.19 2.37
CA LEU A 10 -8.44 22.91 2.85
C LEU A 10 -9.45 21.77 2.64
N VAL A 11 -10.72 21.99 2.97
CA VAL A 11 -11.78 21.00 2.81
C VAL A 11 -12.02 20.66 1.34
N ALA A 12 -12.06 21.67 0.46
CA ALA A 12 -12.18 21.45 -0.98
C ALA A 12 -10.96 20.68 -1.54
N PHE A 13 -9.75 21.00 -1.09
CA PHE A 13 -8.53 20.30 -1.51
C PHE A 13 -8.54 18.83 -1.09
N ILE A 14 -8.90 18.54 0.17
CA ILE A 14 -9.06 17.16 0.67
C ILE A 14 -10.13 16.40 -0.12
N MET A 15 -11.25 17.04 -0.46
CA MET A 15 -12.30 16.39 -1.27
C MET A 15 -11.84 16.08 -2.70
N ILE A 16 -11.02 16.95 -3.31
CA ILE A 16 -10.45 16.71 -4.66
C ILE A 16 -9.46 15.54 -4.62
N ASP A 17 -8.53 15.55 -3.66
CA ASP A 17 -7.52 14.49 -3.51
C ASP A 17 -8.17 13.13 -3.24
N THR A 18 -9.20 13.09 -2.39
CA THR A 18 -9.93 11.86 -2.09
C THR A 18 -10.78 11.38 -3.27
N SER A 19 -11.38 12.28 -4.06
CA SER A 19 -12.08 11.91 -5.29
C SER A 19 -11.13 11.31 -6.33
N SER A 20 -9.96 11.93 -6.52
CA SER A 20 -8.92 11.42 -7.42
C SER A 20 -8.40 10.05 -6.97
N ALA A 21 -8.16 9.89 -5.66
CA ALA A 21 -7.76 8.61 -5.10
C ALA A 21 -8.84 7.53 -5.25
N ARG A 22 -10.14 7.87 -5.15
CA ARG A 22 -11.25 6.91 -5.38
C ARG A 22 -11.34 6.44 -6.83
N SER A 23 -11.00 7.29 -7.80
CA SER A 23 -10.91 6.86 -9.20
C SER A 23 -9.67 6.03 -9.49
N LYS A 24 -8.58 6.26 -8.76
CA LYS A 24 -7.28 5.61 -8.95
C LYS A 24 -7.16 4.26 -8.25
N TYR A 25 -7.68 4.13 -7.03
CA TYR A 25 -7.50 2.94 -6.20
C TYR A 25 -8.79 2.12 -6.01
N ARG A 26 -8.62 0.80 -5.95
CA ARG A 26 -9.66 -0.15 -5.56
C ARG A 26 -9.18 -0.96 -4.38
N ILE A 27 -9.83 -0.78 -3.23
CA ILE A 27 -9.52 -1.51 -2.00
C ILE A 27 -10.33 -2.80 -2.01
N VAL A 28 -9.65 -3.93 -1.80
CA VAL A 28 -10.29 -5.24 -1.67
C VAL A 28 -10.01 -5.76 -0.26
N GLU A 29 -11.07 -6.06 0.47
CA GLU A 29 -10.99 -6.64 1.81
C GLU A 29 -10.39 -8.04 1.80
N TYR A 30 -9.89 -8.47 2.96
CA TYR A 30 -9.39 -9.82 3.15
C TYR A 30 -10.45 -10.87 2.78
N ASN A 31 -10.03 -11.86 2.00
CA ASN A 31 -10.81 -13.05 1.73
C ASN A 31 -9.89 -14.28 1.78
N SER A 32 -10.41 -15.42 2.25
CA SER A 32 -9.60 -16.63 2.41
C SER A 32 -9.24 -17.34 1.10
N LYS A 33 -9.65 -16.81 -0.07
CA LYS A 33 -9.33 -17.36 -1.40
C LYS A 33 -8.12 -16.69 -2.06
N VAL A 34 -7.76 -15.48 -1.59
CA VAL A 34 -6.58 -14.73 -2.05
C VAL A 34 -5.68 -14.56 -0.84
N THR A 35 -4.60 -15.32 -0.83
CA THR A 35 -3.80 -15.57 0.37
C THR A 35 -2.36 -15.10 0.23
N SER A 36 -1.88 -14.94 -0.99
CA SER A 36 -0.52 -14.44 -1.27
C SER A 36 -0.52 -13.08 -1.96
N TRP A 37 0.63 -12.42 -1.91
CA TRP A 37 0.87 -11.18 -2.65
C TRP A 37 0.77 -11.40 -4.16
N GLU A 38 1.27 -12.54 -4.66
CA GLU A 38 1.16 -12.93 -6.07
C GLU A 38 -0.30 -13.10 -6.50
N GLU A 39 -1.11 -13.81 -5.70
CA GLU A 39 -2.54 -13.99 -6.00
C GLU A 39 -3.30 -12.67 -5.97
N ALA A 40 -2.95 -11.76 -5.06
CA ALA A 40 -3.52 -10.41 -5.00
C ALA A 40 -3.17 -9.60 -6.26
N ARG A 41 -1.91 -9.69 -6.72
CA ARG A 41 -1.46 -9.06 -7.95
C ARG A 41 -2.19 -9.58 -9.17
N ASP A 42 -2.27 -10.90 -9.31
CA ASP A 42 -2.99 -11.54 -10.39
C ASP A 42 -4.47 -11.15 -10.36
N ALA A 43 -5.07 -11.00 -9.17
CA ALA A 43 -6.44 -10.55 -9.03
C ALA A 43 -6.66 -9.12 -9.51
N CYS A 44 -5.75 -8.17 -9.22
CA CYS A 44 -5.80 -6.82 -9.77
C CYS A 44 -5.71 -6.84 -11.31
N ARG A 45 -4.77 -7.63 -11.85
CA ARG A 45 -4.50 -7.73 -13.29
C ARG A 45 -5.59 -8.41 -14.12
N ARG A 46 -6.63 -8.97 -13.48
CA ARG A 46 -7.84 -9.41 -14.20
C ARG A 46 -8.60 -8.26 -14.85
N SER A 47 -8.40 -7.03 -14.37
CA SER A 47 -8.88 -5.82 -15.02
C SER A 47 -7.75 -5.20 -15.85
N GLU A 48 -8.01 -4.93 -17.13
CA GLU A 48 -7.02 -4.27 -18.01
C GLU A 48 -6.62 -2.90 -17.45
N GLY A 49 -5.31 -2.64 -17.39
CA GLY A 49 -4.76 -1.41 -16.85
C GLY A 49 -4.63 -1.38 -15.32
N TRP A 50 -4.88 -2.49 -14.61
CA TRP A 50 -4.77 -2.55 -13.15
C TRP A 50 -3.60 -3.43 -12.69
N ASP A 51 -2.91 -3.00 -11.64
CA ASP A 51 -1.90 -3.79 -10.92
C ASP A 51 -2.02 -3.52 -9.42
N LEU A 52 -1.19 -4.16 -8.59
CA LEU A 52 -1.09 -3.77 -7.18
C LEU A 52 -0.60 -2.33 -7.06
N ALA A 53 -1.17 -1.61 -6.09
CA ALA A 53 -0.98 -0.18 -5.95
C ALA A 53 0.48 0.21 -5.74
N LYS A 54 0.94 1.13 -6.58
CA LYS A 54 2.14 1.93 -6.43
C LYS A 54 1.75 3.28 -5.81
N ILE A 55 2.53 3.71 -4.82
CA ILE A 55 2.28 4.95 -4.09
C ILE A 55 3.54 5.80 -4.26
N GLU A 56 3.47 6.82 -5.11
CA GLU A 56 4.67 7.50 -5.62
C GLU A 56 5.01 8.77 -4.84
N ASN A 57 4.10 9.25 -3.99
CA ASN A 57 4.31 10.49 -3.24
C ASN A 57 3.47 10.56 -1.95
N ARG A 58 3.74 11.60 -1.16
CA ARG A 58 3.09 11.85 0.13
C ARG A 58 1.58 12.08 -0.02
N GLN A 59 1.16 12.78 -1.06
CA GLN A 59 -0.24 13.12 -1.30
C GLN A 59 -1.07 11.86 -1.55
N GLU A 60 -0.58 10.96 -2.41
CA GLU A 60 -1.18 9.65 -2.65
C GLU A 60 -1.26 8.81 -1.37
N ASN A 61 -0.18 8.80 -0.57
CA ASN A 61 -0.14 8.08 0.69
C ASN A 61 -1.22 8.58 1.67
N GLU A 62 -1.37 9.89 1.84
CA GLU A 62 -2.37 10.46 2.75
C GLU A 62 -3.80 10.27 2.22
N ALA A 63 -4.02 10.40 0.91
CA ALA A 63 -5.32 10.14 0.30
C ALA A 63 -5.72 8.66 0.46
N LEU A 64 -4.80 7.72 0.21
CA LEU A 64 -5.06 6.30 0.39
C LEU A 64 -5.31 5.94 1.86
N LYS A 65 -4.56 6.51 2.81
CA LYS A 65 -4.84 6.33 4.25
C LYS A 65 -6.26 6.77 4.60
N TYR A 66 -6.70 7.91 4.09
CA TYR A 66 -8.07 8.38 4.30
C TYR A 66 -9.09 7.40 3.73
N LEU A 67 -8.87 6.88 2.51
CA LEU A 67 -9.75 5.86 1.92
C LEU A 67 -9.81 4.59 2.79
N LEU A 68 -8.66 4.04 3.16
CA LEU A 68 -8.56 2.84 4.00
C LEU A 68 -9.24 3.03 5.37
N ALA A 69 -9.23 4.26 5.92
CA ALA A 69 -9.92 4.59 7.17
C ALA A 69 -11.45 4.67 7.01
N THR A 70 -11.95 4.92 5.80
CA THR A 70 -13.39 4.95 5.50
C THR A 70 -13.96 3.59 5.09
N GLU A 71 -13.13 2.60 4.76
CA GLU A 71 -13.57 1.26 4.41
C GLU A 71 -13.88 0.43 5.66
N CYS A 72 -15.01 -0.27 5.64
CA CYS A 72 -15.26 -1.37 6.58
C CYS A 72 -14.25 -2.49 6.25
N ASN A 73 -13.60 -3.10 7.24
CA ASN A 73 -12.62 -4.15 6.95
C ASN A 73 -12.92 -5.41 7.77
N ASN A 74 -13.40 -6.46 7.10
CA ASN A 74 -13.79 -7.74 7.69
C ASN A 74 -12.58 -8.66 7.90
N GLY A 75 -11.97 -8.59 9.08
CA GLY A 75 -11.10 -9.66 9.60
C GLY A 75 -9.70 -9.79 8.99
N GLY A 76 -9.25 -8.88 8.13
CA GLY A 76 -7.85 -8.78 7.70
C GLY A 76 -6.99 -7.93 8.64
N ASP A 77 -5.69 -8.20 8.66
CA ASP A 77 -4.67 -7.47 9.46
C ASP A 77 -4.21 -6.18 8.74
N GLY A 78 -4.49 -6.07 7.45
CA GLY A 78 -4.07 -4.96 6.59
C GLY A 78 -4.32 -5.26 5.13
N TRP A 79 -3.56 -4.61 4.26
CA TRP A 79 -3.65 -4.77 2.82
C TRP A 79 -2.26 -4.86 2.17
N PHE A 80 -2.11 -5.75 1.19
CA PHE A 80 -0.97 -5.73 0.30
C PHE A 80 -0.98 -4.48 -0.60
N ILE A 81 0.21 -3.94 -0.83
CA ILE A 81 0.51 -2.95 -1.88
C ILE A 81 1.62 -3.50 -2.78
N GLY A 82 1.92 -2.82 -3.89
CA GLY A 82 2.79 -3.33 -4.95
C GLY A 82 4.27 -3.47 -4.60
N GLY A 83 4.69 -3.16 -3.37
CA GLY A 83 6.10 -3.26 -2.98
C GLY A 83 6.55 -4.71 -2.78
N LYS A 84 7.70 -5.07 -3.35
CA LYS A 84 8.41 -6.33 -3.10
C LYS A 84 9.87 -6.02 -2.80
N SER A 85 10.41 -6.69 -1.79
CA SER A 85 11.82 -6.62 -1.43
C SER A 85 12.51 -7.93 -1.73
N GLU A 86 13.70 -7.84 -2.31
CA GLU A 86 14.65 -8.96 -2.40
C GLU A 86 15.97 -8.53 -1.77
N ASN A 87 16.40 -9.22 -0.72
CA ASN A 87 17.62 -8.91 0.04
C ASN A 87 17.67 -7.45 0.53
N GLY A 88 16.52 -6.91 0.96
CA GLY A 88 16.39 -5.54 1.48
C GLY A 88 16.25 -4.46 0.40
N VAL A 89 16.36 -4.81 -0.89
CA VAL A 89 16.16 -3.86 -2.00
C VAL A 89 14.68 -3.85 -2.38
N TRP A 90 14.02 -2.71 -2.21
CA TRP A 90 12.60 -2.53 -2.51
C TRP A 90 12.37 -2.04 -3.94
N LYS A 91 11.43 -2.70 -4.63
CA LYS A 91 10.91 -2.30 -5.94
C LYS A 91 9.39 -2.39 -5.93
N TRP A 92 8.77 -1.67 -6.85
CA TRP A 92 7.36 -1.86 -7.16
C TRP A 92 7.15 -3.11 -8.01
N ALA A 93 5.90 -3.55 -8.09
CA ALA A 93 5.53 -4.79 -8.76
C ALA A 93 5.93 -4.75 -10.25
N ASP A 94 5.86 -3.57 -10.88
CA ASP A 94 6.28 -3.28 -12.25
C ASP A 94 7.83 -3.24 -12.45
N ASN A 95 8.59 -3.56 -11.40
CA ASN A 95 10.06 -3.49 -11.30
C ASN A 95 10.66 -2.07 -11.26
N SER A 96 9.82 -1.02 -11.24
CA SER A 96 10.29 0.35 -11.04
C SER A 96 10.83 0.54 -9.61
N ASP A 97 11.69 1.55 -9.45
CA ASP A 97 12.34 1.83 -8.18
C ASP A 97 11.40 2.49 -7.18
N MET A 98 11.52 2.11 -5.91
CA MET A 98 10.71 2.68 -4.83
C MET A 98 11.34 3.97 -4.30
N LEU A 99 11.14 5.08 -5.02
CA LEU A 99 11.69 6.39 -4.68
C LEU A 99 11.00 7.04 -3.47
N PHE A 100 9.71 6.76 -3.29
CA PHE A 100 8.93 7.15 -2.12
C PHE A 100 8.56 5.91 -1.32
N ASN A 101 8.70 5.98 0.00
CA ASN A 101 8.17 4.98 0.92
C ASN A 101 7.79 5.62 2.25
N ASN A 102 6.88 4.96 2.97
CA ASN A 102 6.47 5.35 4.32
C ASN A 102 6.71 4.22 5.33
N PHE A 103 7.75 3.39 5.12
CA PHE A 103 8.13 2.37 6.08
C PHE A 103 8.64 3.00 7.39
N PRO A 104 8.48 2.33 8.54
CA PRO A 104 9.11 2.77 9.77
C PRO A 104 10.64 2.76 9.59
N PRO A 105 11.37 3.66 10.28
CA PRO A 105 12.82 3.65 10.25
C PRO A 105 13.36 2.31 10.73
N VAL A 106 14.33 1.77 10.00
CA VAL A 106 15.01 0.52 10.37
C VAL A 106 15.71 0.73 11.71
N ARG A 107 15.33 -0.06 12.73
CA ARG A 107 16.09 -0.10 13.99
C ARG A 107 17.34 -0.93 13.73
N THR A 108 18.47 -0.27 13.50
CA THR A 108 19.76 -0.94 13.29
C THR A 108 20.24 -1.58 14.60
N SER A 109 20.09 -2.90 14.74
CA SER A 109 21.00 -3.68 15.56
C SER A 109 22.15 -4.12 14.65
N ILE A 110 23.27 -3.42 14.75
CA ILE A 110 24.49 -3.74 13.99
C ILE A 110 24.97 -5.11 14.48
N ASN A 111 24.69 -6.16 13.71
CA ASN A 111 25.41 -7.44 13.60
C ASN A 111 24.57 -8.39 12.71
N GLU A 112 24.37 -8.06 11.44
CA GLU A 112 23.68 -8.99 10.53
C GLU A 112 24.70 -9.75 9.69
N ALA A 113 24.91 -11.00 10.08
CA ALA A 113 25.51 -12.00 9.19
C ALA A 113 24.74 -11.95 7.86
N ARG A 114 25.48 -11.85 6.75
CA ARG A 114 24.88 -11.84 5.41
C ARG A 114 24.07 -13.13 5.25
N PRO A 115 22.74 -13.06 5.04
CA PRO A 115 21.94 -14.27 4.86
C PRO A 115 22.45 -15.03 3.63
N THR A 116 22.58 -16.35 3.76
CA THR A 116 23.02 -17.25 2.69
C THR A 116 21.92 -17.51 1.64
N SER A 117 20.72 -16.97 1.85
CA SER A 117 19.54 -17.19 1.03
C SER A 117 18.82 -15.87 0.76
N THR A 118 18.08 -15.80 -0.36
CA THR A 118 17.31 -14.61 -0.72
C THR A 118 16.20 -14.37 0.30
N VAL A 119 16.22 -13.20 0.93
CA VAL A 119 15.15 -12.76 1.84
C VAL A 119 14.11 -11.99 1.01
N ILE A 120 12.90 -12.51 0.93
CA ILE A 120 11.77 -11.88 0.23
C ILE A 120 10.80 -11.29 1.25
N ASN A 121 10.40 -10.03 1.04
CA ASN A 121 9.31 -9.41 1.79
C ASN A 121 8.33 -8.69 0.86
N TYR A 122 7.08 -8.58 1.26
CA TYR A 122 6.06 -7.82 0.56
C TYR A 122 5.62 -6.62 1.39
N ALA A 123 5.39 -5.50 0.74
CA ALA A 123 4.91 -4.28 1.38
C ALA A 123 3.42 -4.40 1.69
N VAL A 124 3.06 -3.94 2.88
CA VAL A 124 1.68 -3.91 3.37
C VAL A 124 1.37 -2.58 4.04
N ILE A 125 0.11 -2.24 4.14
CA ILE A 125 -0.40 -1.19 5.04
C ILE A 125 -1.20 -1.89 6.15
N PHE A 126 -0.79 -1.70 7.40
CA PHE A 126 -1.48 -2.32 8.54
C PHE A 126 -2.75 -1.57 8.89
N LYS A 127 -3.82 -2.31 9.22
CA LYS A 127 -5.14 -1.74 9.53
C LYS A 127 -5.14 -0.87 10.80
N GLY A 128 -4.29 -1.20 11.78
CA GLY A 128 -4.32 -0.56 13.10
C GLY A 128 -4.00 0.93 13.08
N ASP A 129 -2.99 1.33 12.31
CA ASP A 129 -2.45 2.69 12.27
C ASP A 129 -2.23 3.22 10.84
N TYR A 130 -2.59 2.43 9.83
CA TYR A 130 -2.36 2.72 8.40
C TYR A 130 -0.88 2.99 8.07
N GLN A 131 0.02 2.45 8.89
CA GLN A 131 1.46 2.54 8.68
C GLN A 131 1.90 1.43 7.72
N TRP A 132 2.88 1.76 6.87
CA TRP A 132 3.46 0.73 6.01
C TRP A 132 4.29 -0.22 6.84
N GLY A 133 4.33 -1.46 6.41
CA GLY A 133 5.21 -2.47 6.96
C GLY A 133 5.51 -3.52 5.92
N TYR A 134 6.09 -4.61 6.36
CA TYR A 134 6.43 -5.71 5.48
C TYR A 134 6.14 -7.05 6.13
N VAL A 135 5.82 -8.01 5.28
CA VAL A 135 5.54 -9.39 5.68
C VAL A 135 6.33 -10.35 4.81
N ALA A 136 6.79 -11.44 5.41
CA ALA A 136 7.37 -12.55 4.67
C ALA A 136 6.26 -13.35 3.97
N PRO A 137 6.56 -14.11 2.89
CA PRO A 137 5.59 -14.99 2.25
C PRO A 137 5.00 -16.06 3.17
N ARG A 138 5.70 -16.40 4.26
CA ARG A 138 5.30 -17.42 5.23
C ARG A 138 5.57 -16.98 6.68
N PRO A 139 4.64 -17.25 7.63
CA PRO A 139 3.30 -17.81 7.40
C PRO A 139 2.43 -16.86 6.56
N THR A 140 1.42 -17.41 5.88
CA THR A 140 0.53 -16.66 4.99
C THR A 140 -0.17 -15.54 5.77
N PRO A 141 0.09 -14.26 5.45
CA PRO A 141 -0.51 -13.15 6.17
C PRO A 141 -1.97 -12.96 5.74
N ARG A 142 -2.84 -12.54 6.67
CA ARG A 142 -4.27 -12.32 6.39
C ARG A 142 -4.48 -10.90 5.88
N MET A 143 -4.23 -10.69 4.60
CA MET A 143 -4.26 -9.37 3.99
C MET A 143 -5.38 -9.25 2.96
N GLY A 144 -6.05 -8.10 2.94
CA GLY A 144 -6.69 -7.61 1.72
C GLY A 144 -5.62 -7.13 0.74
N TYR A 145 -6.02 -6.35 -0.26
CA TYR A 145 -5.07 -5.74 -1.19
C TYR A 145 -5.62 -4.47 -1.81
N VAL A 146 -4.72 -3.59 -2.26
CA VAL A 146 -5.07 -2.36 -2.97
C VAL A 146 -4.62 -2.49 -4.42
N CYS A 147 -5.55 -2.36 -5.35
CA CYS A 147 -5.25 -2.24 -6.77
C CYS A 147 -5.20 -0.77 -7.18
N GLU A 148 -4.38 -0.44 -8.18
CA GLU A 148 -4.30 0.87 -8.81
C GLU A 148 -4.61 0.75 -10.30
N ASN A 149 -5.34 1.73 -10.84
CA ASN A 149 -5.47 1.92 -12.26
C ASN A 149 -4.27 2.71 -12.81
N MET A 150 -3.45 2.05 -13.63
CA MET A 150 -2.27 2.63 -14.28
C MET A 150 -2.60 3.58 -15.44
N THR A 151 -3.88 3.72 -15.79
CA THR A 151 -4.36 4.59 -16.88
C THR A 151 -5.09 5.84 -16.40
N CYS A 152 -5.17 6.06 -15.08
CA CYS A 152 -5.83 7.21 -14.46
C CYS A 152 -4.98 8.47 -14.42
#